data_AF-A0AAD2HEZ3-F1
#
_entry.id   AF-A0AAD2HEZ3-F1
#
_cell.length_a   1.000
_cell.length_b   1.000
_cell.length_c   1.000
_cell.angle_alpha   90.00
_cell.angle_beta   90.00
_cell.angle_gamma   90.00
#
_symmetry.space_group_name_H-M   'P 1'
#
loop_
_entity.id
_entity.type
_entity.pdbx_description
1 polymer ?
#
loop_
_entity_poly.entity_id
_entity_poly.type
_entity_poly.pdbx_seq_one_letter_code
_entity_poly.pdbx_strand_id
1 'polypeptide(L)'
;KLDVDRGPCTSSAFVFVSPHSLGATDRSAEAALMATAGKEMAYLTQFGQPILPFRRQRRFGYQNRPQSPLSHVENLERFIEIAPFLLPKDPAQSRFCIRHPDLRYDNIIVARSPDTGCEIVSLIDWQHASILPMFLLAGVPQQLQSHDDNISQSTTPLYRPENLEALSEGERDQQEYVYRQRVVNYHYHTSTEQCNQRHYTALTDPLHALRGRLFAQAGAPWEGETLELKLSLI
;
A
#
# COMPACT_ATOMS: atom_id res chain seq x y z
N LYS A 1 5.46 -22.48 4.85
CA LYS A 1 4.42 -22.16 3.85
C LYS A 1 4.24 -20.64 3.87
N LEU A 2 4.39 -19.97 2.72
CA LEU A 2 4.18 -18.54 2.61
C LEU A 2 2.71 -18.21 2.89
N ASP A 3 2.45 -17.19 3.71
CA ASP A 3 1.09 -16.77 4.04
C ASP A 3 0.55 -15.82 2.97
N VAL A 4 -0.77 -15.83 2.76
CA VAL A 4 -1.45 -14.92 1.83
C VAL A 4 -2.31 -14.01 2.66
N ASP A 5 -2.06 -12.71 2.58
CA ASP A 5 -2.96 -11.73 3.17
C ASP A 5 -4.23 -11.64 2.32
N ARG A 6 -5.37 -11.92 2.95
CA ARG A 6 -6.69 -11.96 2.31
C ARG A 6 -7.56 -10.76 2.69
N GLY A 7 -7.01 -9.80 3.44
CA GLY A 7 -7.79 -8.74 4.07
C GLY A 7 -8.93 -9.34 4.92
N PRO A 8 -10.19 -8.89 4.74
CA PRO A 8 -11.34 -9.36 5.51
C PRO A 8 -11.89 -10.75 5.09
N CYS A 9 -11.37 -11.36 4.02
CA CYS A 9 -11.91 -12.60 3.49
C CYS A 9 -11.49 -13.84 4.30
N THR A 10 -12.46 -14.68 4.68
CA THR A 10 -12.25 -15.92 5.44
C THR A 10 -12.16 -17.17 4.56
N SER A 11 -12.59 -17.11 3.29
CA SER A 11 -12.59 -18.28 2.40
C SER A 11 -11.21 -18.58 1.82
N SER A 12 -10.88 -19.88 1.78
CA SER A 12 -9.62 -20.41 1.24
C SER A 12 -9.81 -20.90 -0.19
N ALA A 13 -10.28 -20.05 -1.10
CA ALA A 13 -10.41 -20.45 -2.52
C ALA A 13 -9.06 -20.54 -3.26
N PHE A 14 -7.97 -20.03 -2.66
CA PHE A 14 -6.70 -19.86 -3.34
C PHE A 14 -5.66 -20.91 -2.93
N VAL A 15 -5.49 -21.92 -3.76
CA VAL A 15 -4.32 -22.78 -3.74
C VAL A 15 -3.24 -22.11 -4.59
N PHE A 16 -2.32 -21.40 -3.95
CA PHE A 16 -1.06 -21.07 -4.61
C PHE A 16 -0.31 -22.38 -4.83
N VAL A 17 -0.17 -22.79 -6.09
CA VAL A 17 0.83 -23.79 -6.46
C VAL A 17 2.17 -23.13 -6.17
N SER A 18 2.76 -23.50 -5.04
CA SER A 18 4.07 -23.02 -4.65
C SER A 18 5.03 -23.31 -5.80
N PRO A 19 5.67 -22.30 -6.41
CA PRO A 19 6.88 -22.57 -7.15
C PRO A 19 7.82 -23.27 -6.18
N HIS A 20 8.56 -24.26 -6.65
CA HIS A 20 9.59 -24.96 -5.87
C HIS A 20 10.32 -23.95 -5.01
N SER A 21 10.36 -24.23 -3.70
CA SER A 21 11.01 -23.46 -2.64
C SER A 21 11.99 -22.42 -3.20
N LEU A 22 11.48 -21.22 -3.48
CA LEU A 22 12.31 -20.03 -3.57
C LEU A 22 12.98 -19.98 -2.20
N GLY A 23 14.26 -20.37 -2.18
CA GLY A 23 15.03 -20.56 -0.96
C GLY A 23 14.73 -19.39 -0.06
N ALA A 24 14.10 -19.68 1.08
CA ALA A 24 13.94 -18.71 2.14
C ALA A 24 15.35 -18.36 2.60
N THR A 25 16.01 -17.45 1.89
CA THR A 25 17.07 -16.66 2.48
C THR A 25 16.43 -16.06 3.70
N ASP A 26 16.99 -16.36 4.85
CA ASP A 26 16.62 -15.95 6.20
C ASP A 26 16.67 -14.42 6.33
N ARG A 27 15.86 -13.72 5.54
CA ARG A 27 15.86 -12.28 5.41
C ARG A 27 14.91 -11.74 6.46
N SER A 28 15.49 -11.07 7.46
CA SER A 28 14.73 -10.33 8.45
C SER A 28 13.89 -9.24 7.78
N ALA A 29 12.83 -8.80 8.45
CA ALA A 29 12.05 -7.65 8.00
C ALA A 29 12.91 -6.37 7.87
N GLU A 30 13.93 -6.23 8.72
CA GLU A 30 14.94 -5.17 8.64
C GLU A 30 15.74 -5.24 7.34
N ALA A 31 16.23 -6.43 6.98
CA ALA A 31 16.94 -6.64 5.73
C ALA A 31 16.05 -6.33 4.52
N ALA A 32 14.74 -6.61 4.59
CA ALA A 32 13.80 -6.24 3.54
C ALA A 32 13.63 -4.71 3.40
N LEU A 33 13.56 -3.96 4.51
CA LEU A 33 13.57 -2.50 4.48
C LEU A 33 14.87 -1.97 3.86
N MET A 34 16.02 -2.43 4.36
CA MET A 34 17.33 -1.93 3.90
C MET A 34 17.63 -2.32 2.44
N ALA A 35 17.14 -3.46 1.97
CA ALA A 35 17.40 -3.93 0.62
C ALA A 35 16.83 -3.01 -0.46
N THR A 36 15.70 -2.32 -0.21
CA THR A 36 15.12 -1.40 -1.20
C THR A 36 16.03 -0.19 -1.42
N ALA A 37 16.46 0.43 -0.34
CA ALA A 37 17.39 1.55 -0.37
C ALA A 37 18.78 1.14 -0.87
N GLY A 38 19.28 -0.02 -0.43
CA GLY A 38 20.57 -0.54 -0.87
C GLY A 38 20.64 -0.79 -2.37
N LYS A 39 19.56 -1.30 -2.97
CA LYS A 39 19.44 -1.48 -4.43
C LYS A 39 19.52 -0.14 -5.17
N GLU A 40 18.76 0.86 -4.73
CA GLU A 40 18.74 2.19 -5.37
C GLU A 40 20.08 2.91 -5.21
N MET A 41 20.65 2.86 -3.99
CA MET A 41 21.95 3.44 -3.70
C MET A 41 23.05 2.83 -4.58
N ALA A 42 23.10 1.49 -4.69
CA ALA A 42 24.07 0.82 -5.56
C ALA A 42 23.93 1.24 -7.03
N TYR A 43 22.69 1.39 -7.51
CA TYR A 43 22.43 1.88 -8.87
C TYR A 43 22.94 3.31 -9.06
N LEU A 44 22.63 4.22 -8.14
CA LEU A 44 23.05 5.62 -8.24
C LEU A 44 24.55 5.81 -8.08
N THR A 45 25.22 5.02 -7.25
CA THR A 45 26.68 5.07 -7.12
C THR A 45 27.37 4.61 -8.42
N GLN A 46 26.83 3.60 -9.10
CA GLN A 46 27.46 3.06 -10.31
C GLN A 46 27.08 3.81 -11.59
N PHE A 47 25.82 4.23 -11.71
CA PHE A 47 25.24 4.76 -12.95
C PHE A 47 24.61 6.14 -12.79
N GLY A 48 24.53 6.68 -11.57
CA GLY A 48 23.88 7.95 -11.29
C GLY A 48 24.59 9.10 -11.98
N GLN A 49 23.82 9.91 -12.71
CA GLN A 49 24.30 11.13 -13.36
C GLN A 49 23.37 12.29 -12.99
N PRO A 50 23.86 13.53 -12.99
CA PRO A 50 22.98 14.67 -12.77
C PRO A 50 21.92 14.78 -13.86
N ILE A 51 20.64 14.74 -13.47
CA ILE A 51 19.49 14.83 -14.39
C ILE A 51 18.54 15.95 -13.98
N LEU A 52 17.79 16.48 -14.95
CA LEU A 52 16.67 17.37 -14.65
C LEU A 52 15.55 16.57 -13.97
N PRO A 53 14.81 17.17 -13.02
CA PRO A 53 13.62 16.55 -12.47
C PRO A 53 12.69 16.02 -13.57
N PHE A 54 12.27 14.77 -13.44
CA PHE A 54 11.39 14.09 -14.40
C PHE A 54 10.10 14.88 -14.60
N ARG A 55 9.49 15.29 -13.48
CA ARG A 55 8.35 16.20 -13.43
C ARG A 55 8.74 17.60 -13.93
N ARG A 56 8.37 17.93 -15.18
CA ARG A 56 8.72 19.20 -15.84
C ARG A 56 8.34 20.43 -15.02
N GLN A 57 7.18 20.41 -14.36
CA GLN A 57 6.69 21.48 -13.51
C GLN A 57 7.61 21.81 -12.33
N ARG A 58 8.45 20.86 -11.90
CA ARG A 58 9.40 21.04 -10.78
C ARG A 58 10.70 21.70 -11.22
N ARG A 59 11.06 21.61 -12.50
CA ARG A 59 12.35 22.10 -13.02
C ARG A 59 12.55 23.59 -12.77
N PHE A 60 11.49 24.38 -12.80
CA PHE A 60 11.57 25.81 -12.50
C PHE A 60 12.06 26.09 -11.07
N GLY A 61 11.58 25.31 -10.08
CA GLY A 61 12.05 25.40 -8.69
C GLY A 61 13.54 25.06 -8.54
N TYR A 62 14.09 24.30 -9.49
CA TYR A 62 15.50 23.95 -9.60
C TYR A 62 16.25 24.81 -10.64
N GLN A 63 15.69 25.94 -11.07
CA GLN A 63 16.28 26.85 -12.05
C GLN A 63 16.66 26.18 -13.38
N ASN A 64 15.93 25.12 -13.76
CA ASN A 64 16.23 24.27 -14.92
C ASN A 64 17.67 23.70 -14.90
N ARG A 65 18.21 23.41 -13.71
CA ARG A 65 19.53 22.78 -13.56
C ARG A 65 19.40 21.30 -13.25
N PRO A 66 20.29 20.45 -13.79
CA PRO A 66 20.40 19.06 -13.38
C PRO A 66 20.68 18.95 -11.88
N GLN A 67 20.02 18.00 -11.21
CA GLN A 67 20.20 17.71 -9.79
C GLN A 67 21.20 16.58 -9.63
N SER A 68 22.03 16.64 -8.60
CA SER A 68 22.98 15.57 -8.30
C SER A 68 22.28 14.41 -7.57
N PRO A 69 22.59 13.14 -7.89
CA PRO A 69 22.06 11.98 -7.16
C PRO A 69 22.58 11.89 -5.72
N LEU A 70 23.71 12.55 -5.40
CA LEU A 70 24.37 12.44 -4.10
C LEU A 70 23.44 12.81 -2.94
N SER A 71 22.64 13.88 -3.09
CA SER A 71 21.68 14.26 -2.05
C SER A 71 20.60 13.21 -1.82
N HIS A 72 20.23 12.44 -2.85
CA HIS A 72 19.31 11.32 -2.70
C HIS A 72 20.00 10.14 -1.99
N VAL A 73 21.25 9.83 -2.35
CA VAL A 73 22.07 8.82 -1.67
C VAL A 73 22.19 9.10 -0.17
N GLU A 74 22.50 10.34 0.24
CA GLU A 74 22.55 10.72 1.65
C GLU A 74 21.22 10.46 2.39
N ASN A 75 20.07 10.61 1.72
CA ASN A 75 18.78 10.32 2.33
C ASN A 75 18.49 8.81 2.39
N LEU A 76 18.99 8.03 1.43
CA LEU A 76 18.93 6.57 1.50
C LEU A 76 19.78 6.05 2.67
N GLU A 77 20.96 6.63 2.90
CA GLU A 77 21.79 6.33 4.07
C GLU A 77 21.05 6.62 5.39
N ARG A 78 20.44 7.82 5.52
CA ARG A 78 19.59 8.15 6.67
C ARG A 78 18.43 7.18 6.85
N PHE A 79 17.78 6.78 5.74
CA PHE A 79 16.71 5.78 5.80
C PHE A 79 17.20 4.42 6.33
N ILE A 80 18.39 3.98 5.89
CA ILE A 80 19.02 2.74 6.39
C ILE A 80 19.32 2.85 7.89
N GLU A 81 19.83 3.99 8.36
CA GLU A 81 20.10 4.23 9.79
C GLU A 81 18.83 4.13 10.65
N ILE A 82 17.69 4.63 10.15
CA ILE A 82 16.43 4.57 10.89
C ILE A 82 15.67 3.25 10.73
N ALA A 83 16.01 2.41 9.75
CA ALA A 83 15.28 1.20 9.41
C ALA A 83 15.02 0.25 10.60
N PRO A 84 15.97 0.01 11.53
CA PRO A 84 15.73 -0.82 12.72
C PRO A 84 14.63 -0.27 13.63
N PHE A 85 14.49 1.07 13.69
CA PHE A 85 13.48 1.76 14.50
C PHE A 85 12.10 1.78 13.84
N LEU A 86 12.03 1.47 12.54
CA LEU A 86 10.78 1.33 11.81
C LEU A 86 10.12 -0.03 12.03
N LEU A 87 10.80 -1.00 12.66
CA LEU A 87 10.22 -2.31 12.89
C LEU A 87 9.05 -2.27 13.89
N PRO A 88 7.99 -3.08 13.67
CA PRO A 88 6.92 -3.23 14.65
C PRO A 88 7.43 -3.96 15.90
N LYS A 89 6.87 -3.61 17.06
CA LYS A 89 7.21 -4.28 18.34
C LYS A 89 6.75 -5.73 18.38
N ASP A 90 5.63 -6.03 17.73
CA ASP A 90 5.09 -7.38 17.61
C ASP A 90 5.78 -8.14 16.46
N PRO A 91 6.54 -9.21 16.74
CA PRO A 91 7.19 -10.01 15.72
C PRO A 91 6.22 -10.65 14.73
N ALA A 92 4.95 -10.85 15.10
CA ALA A 92 3.94 -11.38 14.19
C ALA A 92 3.70 -10.46 12.98
N GLN A 93 3.92 -9.16 13.14
CA GLN A 93 3.79 -8.16 12.08
C GLN A 93 4.98 -8.14 11.11
N SER A 94 6.11 -8.69 11.53
CA SER A 94 7.30 -8.88 10.69
C SER A 94 7.26 -10.15 9.84
N ARG A 95 6.19 -10.96 9.94
CA ARG A 95 6.02 -12.15 9.13
C ARG A 95 5.77 -11.77 7.68
N PHE A 96 6.48 -12.43 6.77
CA PHE A 96 6.29 -12.25 5.35
C PHE A 96 5.00 -12.91 4.88
N CYS A 97 4.23 -12.15 4.11
CA CYS A 97 3.07 -12.64 3.37
C CYS A 97 3.14 -12.13 1.92
N ILE A 98 2.26 -12.66 1.08
CA ILE A 98 1.96 -12.10 -0.23
C ILE A 98 0.57 -11.48 -0.19
N ARG A 99 0.41 -10.35 -0.85
CA ARG A 99 -0.88 -9.67 -1.01
C ARG A 99 -1.09 -9.34 -2.48
N HIS A 100 -2.34 -9.36 -2.91
CA HIS A 100 -2.71 -8.90 -4.25
C HIS A 100 -2.27 -7.44 -4.45
N PRO A 101 -1.48 -7.11 -5.50
CA PRO A 101 -0.91 -5.78 -5.66
C PRO A 101 -1.96 -4.74 -6.09
N ASP A 102 -2.97 -5.17 -6.85
CA ASP A 102 -4.00 -4.26 -7.40
C ASP A 102 -5.40 -4.88 -7.33
N LEU A 103 -6.00 -4.92 -6.14
CA LEU A 103 -7.30 -5.58 -5.93
C LEU A 103 -8.46 -4.68 -6.40
N ARG A 104 -8.61 -4.59 -7.73
CA ARG A 104 -9.70 -3.91 -8.43
C ARG A 104 -10.79 -4.87 -8.87
N TYR A 105 -11.98 -4.34 -9.18
CA TYR A 105 -13.11 -5.13 -9.68
C TYR A 105 -12.75 -5.95 -10.94
N ASP A 106 -11.95 -5.38 -11.84
CA ASP A 106 -11.49 -6.04 -13.07
C ASP A 106 -10.61 -7.27 -12.79
N ASN A 107 -10.00 -7.33 -11.60
CA ASN A 107 -9.12 -8.41 -11.15
C ASN A 107 -9.85 -9.46 -10.28
N ILE A 108 -11.17 -9.33 -10.09
CA ILE A 108 -11.99 -10.24 -9.30
C ILE A 108 -12.97 -10.97 -10.21
N ILE A 109 -12.84 -12.29 -10.31
CA ILE A 109 -13.78 -13.12 -11.05
C ILE A 109 -14.85 -13.61 -10.07
N VAL A 110 -16.11 -13.32 -10.40
CA VAL A 110 -17.27 -13.75 -9.63
C VAL A 110 -18.10 -14.77 -10.41
N ALA A 111 -18.52 -15.84 -9.75
CA ALA A 111 -19.54 -16.75 -10.26
C ALA A 111 -20.88 -16.40 -9.62
N ARG A 112 -21.95 -16.48 -10.41
CA ARG A 112 -23.31 -16.28 -9.92
C ARG A 112 -24.02 -17.63 -9.84
N SER A 113 -24.43 -18.01 -8.64
CA SER A 113 -25.27 -19.18 -8.40
C SER A 113 -26.66 -18.73 -7.97
N PRO A 114 -27.74 -19.40 -8.45
CA PRO A 114 -29.09 -19.17 -7.96
C PRO A 114 -29.22 -19.34 -6.44
N ASP A 115 -28.40 -20.22 -5.85
CA ASP A 115 -28.55 -20.67 -4.46
C ASP A 115 -27.68 -19.88 -3.46
N THR A 116 -26.49 -19.44 -3.88
CA THR A 116 -25.51 -18.73 -3.02
C THR A 116 -25.32 -17.26 -3.36
N GLY A 117 -25.95 -16.77 -4.44
CA GLY A 117 -25.80 -15.40 -4.91
C GLY A 117 -24.52 -15.22 -5.73
N CYS A 118 -23.66 -14.27 -5.35
CA CYS A 118 -22.37 -14.01 -6.00
C CYS A 118 -21.22 -14.53 -5.14
N GLU A 119 -20.36 -15.38 -5.71
CA GLU A 119 -19.17 -15.93 -5.06
C GLU A 119 -17.91 -15.50 -5.80
N ILE A 120 -16.87 -15.09 -5.05
CA ILE A 120 -15.55 -14.80 -5.63
C ILE A 120 -14.86 -16.14 -5.93
N VAL A 121 -14.63 -16.43 -7.20
CA VAL A 121 -14.02 -17.70 -7.66
C VAL A 121 -12.56 -17.58 -8.02
N SER A 122 -12.07 -16.38 -8.39
CA SER A 122 -10.68 -16.19 -8.75
C SER A 122 -10.22 -14.73 -8.62
N LEU A 123 -8.91 -14.56 -8.44
CA LEU A 123 -8.19 -13.28 -8.50
C LEU A 123 -7.08 -13.41 -9.54
N ILE A 124 -6.98 -12.43 -10.44
CA ILE A 124 -5.99 -12.42 -11.54
C ILE A 124 -5.04 -11.24 -11.39
N ASP A 125 -4.00 -11.15 -12.23
CA ASP A 125 -3.05 -10.02 -12.23
C ASP A 125 -2.12 -9.95 -11.00
N TRP A 126 -1.58 -11.11 -10.61
CA TRP A 126 -0.58 -11.24 -9.53
C TRP A 126 0.86 -10.90 -9.93
N GLN A 127 1.12 -10.47 -11.18
CA GLN A 127 2.47 -10.33 -11.75
C GLN A 127 3.36 -9.30 -11.04
N HIS A 128 2.77 -8.38 -10.27
CA HIS A 128 3.49 -7.38 -9.47
C HIS A 128 3.41 -7.64 -7.96
N ALA A 129 2.90 -8.82 -7.55
CA ALA A 129 2.78 -9.17 -6.15
C ALA A 129 4.17 -9.30 -5.52
N SER A 130 4.36 -8.65 -4.36
CA SER A 130 5.61 -8.70 -3.60
C SER A 130 5.45 -9.53 -2.34
N ILE A 131 6.50 -10.24 -1.96
CA ILE A 131 6.60 -10.93 -0.68
C ILE A 131 7.27 -9.99 0.30
N LEU A 132 6.49 -9.46 1.25
CA LEU A 132 6.93 -8.42 2.18
C LEU A 132 6.38 -8.69 3.59
N PRO A 133 6.97 -8.10 4.64
CA PRO A 133 6.42 -8.13 5.98
C PRO A 133 5.00 -7.55 6.04
N MET A 134 4.14 -8.11 6.89
CA MET A 134 2.73 -7.67 7.05
C MET A 134 2.62 -6.16 7.33
N PHE A 135 3.49 -5.59 8.16
CA PHE A 135 3.42 -4.15 8.47
C PHE A 135 3.67 -3.23 7.26
N LEU A 136 4.28 -3.73 6.18
CA LEU A 136 4.46 -3.01 4.91
C LEU A 136 3.35 -3.33 3.90
N LEU A 137 2.72 -4.51 3.99
CA LEU A 137 1.69 -4.97 3.06
C LEU A 137 0.26 -4.63 3.47
N ALA A 138 0.00 -4.44 4.77
CA ALA A 138 -1.32 -4.05 5.25
C ALA A 138 -1.78 -2.74 4.60
N GLY A 139 -3.09 -2.53 4.50
CA GLY A 139 -3.63 -1.41 3.74
C GLY A 139 -5.05 -1.69 3.26
N VAL A 140 -5.76 -0.65 2.83
CA VAL A 140 -7.07 -0.82 2.20
C VAL A 140 -6.87 -0.80 0.68
N PRO A 141 -7.44 -1.74 -0.10
CA PRO A 141 -7.38 -1.68 -1.56
C PRO A 141 -7.87 -0.33 -2.08
N GLN A 142 -7.22 0.22 -3.10
CA GLN A 142 -7.47 1.58 -3.59
C GLN A 142 -8.95 1.85 -3.92
N GLN A 143 -9.64 0.89 -4.54
CA GLN A 143 -11.07 1.00 -4.87
C GLN A 143 -11.99 1.05 -3.64
N LEU A 144 -11.51 0.58 -2.49
CA LEU A 144 -12.23 0.56 -1.21
C LEU A 144 -11.76 1.69 -0.27
N GLN A 145 -10.85 2.55 -0.72
CA GLN A 145 -10.44 3.74 0.03
C GLN A 145 -11.48 4.84 -0.16
N SER A 146 -11.92 5.43 0.95
CA SER A 146 -12.68 6.67 0.93
C SER A 146 -11.74 7.82 0.60
N HIS A 147 -11.98 8.54 -0.50
CA HIS A 147 -11.08 9.58 -0.99
C HIS A 147 -11.17 10.92 -0.24
N ASP A 148 -12.02 11.04 0.78
CA ASP A 148 -12.16 12.30 1.51
C ASP A 148 -12.45 12.12 3.01
N ASP A 149 -11.86 13.04 3.75
CA ASP A 149 -12.07 13.40 5.15
C ASP A 149 -11.48 12.50 6.25
N ASN A 150 -10.93 13.20 7.26
CA ASN A 150 -10.67 12.74 8.63
C ASN A 150 -11.82 11.93 9.26
N ILE A 151 -13.01 11.95 8.66
CA ILE A 151 -14.20 11.19 9.05
C ILE A 151 -14.09 9.70 8.67
N SER A 152 -13.25 9.34 7.68
CA SER A 152 -13.02 7.97 7.23
C SER A 152 -12.31 7.08 8.26
N GLN A 153 -11.72 7.67 9.31
CA GLN A 153 -11.20 6.92 10.47
C GLN A 153 -12.29 6.66 11.54
N SER A 154 -13.46 7.29 11.43
CA SER A 154 -14.54 7.05 12.36
C SER A 154 -15.28 5.78 11.96
N THR A 155 -15.29 4.79 12.85
CA THR A 155 -16.11 3.57 12.78
C THR A 155 -17.61 3.87 12.97
N THR A 156 -18.06 5.06 12.59
CA THR A 156 -19.41 5.54 12.85
C THR A 156 -20.36 5.05 11.77
N PRO A 157 -21.54 4.51 12.13
CA PRO A 157 -22.56 4.13 11.16
C PRO A 157 -22.92 5.31 10.24
N LEU A 158 -22.89 5.08 8.93
CA LEU A 158 -23.16 6.10 7.95
C LEU A 158 -24.67 6.18 7.69
N TYR A 159 -25.27 7.32 8.03
CA TYR A 159 -26.62 7.63 7.62
C TYR A 159 -26.65 7.91 6.12
N ARG A 160 -27.68 7.38 5.42
CA ARG A 160 -27.97 7.79 4.05
C ARG A 160 -28.15 9.31 4.04
N PRO A 161 -27.58 10.05 3.06
CA PRO A 161 -27.75 11.49 2.98
C PRO A 161 -29.25 11.86 3.03
N GLU A 162 -29.63 12.75 3.95
CA GLU A 162 -30.99 13.28 4.01
C GLU A 162 -31.21 14.24 2.83
N ASN A 163 -32.42 14.26 2.27
CA ASN A 163 -32.84 15.13 1.16
C ASN A 163 -32.23 14.86 -0.23
N LEU A 164 -31.93 13.59 -0.56
CA LEU A 164 -31.54 13.20 -1.93
C LEU A 164 -32.56 13.59 -3.02
N GLU A 165 -33.84 13.74 -2.67
CA GLU A 165 -34.91 14.13 -3.61
C GLU A 165 -34.94 15.63 -3.92
N ALA A 166 -34.25 16.46 -3.13
CA ALA A 166 -34.19 17.91 -3.35
C ALA A 166 -32.97 18.34 -4.18
N LEU A 167 -32.08 17.41 -4.53
CA LEU A 167 -30.81 17.67 -5.21
C LEU A 167 -30.94 17.52 -6.73
N SER A 168 -30.06 18.18 -7.48
CA SER A 168 -29.91 17.90 -8.91
C SER A 168 -29.39 16.47 -9.13
N GLU A 169 -29.60 15.93 -10.32
CA GLU A 169 -29.14 14.58 -10.68
C GLU A 169 -27.64 14.40 -10.46
N GLY A 170 -26.82 15.37 -10.87
CA GLY A 170 -25.37 15.32 -10.67
C GLY A 170 -24.94 15.39 -9.19
N GLU A 171 -25.62 16.19 -8.37
CA GLU A 171 -25.34 16.27 -6.94
C GLU A 171 -25.75 14.99 -6.21
N ARG A 172 -26.90 14.41 -6.59
CA ARG A 172 -27.39 13.14 -6.05
C ARG A 172 -26.42 12.00 -6.36
N ASP A 173 -25.96 11.91 -7.61
CA ASP A 173 -25.05 10.86 -8.04
C ASP A 173 -23.69 10.97 -7.33
N GLN A 174 -23.19 12.20 -7.13
CA GLN A 174 -21.98 12.44 -6.35
C GLN A 174 -22.15 12.03 -4.88
N GLN A 175 -23.27 12.37 -4.25
CA GLN A 175 -23.53 11.99 -2.86
C GLN A 175 -23.68 10.48 -2.69
N GLU A 176 -24.38 9.81 -3.60
CA GLU A 176 -24.53 8.36 -3.62
C GLU A 176 -23.19 7.66 -3.83
N TYR A 177 -22.33 8.18 -4.71
CA TYR A 177 -20.98 7.66 -4.92
C TYR A 177 -20.14 7.75 -3.63
N VAL A 178 -20.08 8.92 -3.01
CA VAL A 178 -19.35 9.12 -1.74
C VAL A 178 -19.91 8.23 -0.63
N TYR A 179 -21.24 8.11 -0.53
CA TYR A 179 -21.88 7.22 0.43
C TYR A 179 -21.44 5.76 0.23
N ARG A 180 -21.46 5.26 -1.02
CA ARG A 180 -21.01 3.90 -1.35
C ARG A 180 -19.55 3.67 -1.00
N GLN A 181 -18.66 4.62 -1.32
CA GLN A 181 -17.24 4.50 -0.96
C GLN A 181 -17.05 4.38 0.55
N ARG A 182 -17.74 5.22 1.33
CA ARG A 182 -17.66 5.20 2.80
C ARG A 182 -18.23 3.90 3.39
N VAL A 183 -19.35 3.40 2.89
CA VAL A 183 -19.95 2.13 3.33
C VAL A 183 -19.00 0.96 3.07
N VAL A 184 -18.41 0.90 1.87
CA VAL A 184 -17.46 -0.16 1.51
C VAL A 184 -16.20 -0.10 2.37
N ASN A 185 -15.65 1.09 2.60
CA ASN A 185 -14.50 1.29 3.48
C ASN A 185 -14.79 0.86 4.93
N TYR A 186 -15.94 1.25 5.47
CA TYR A 186 -16.41 0.82 6.80
C TYR A 186 -16.50 -0.71 6.92
N HIS A 187 -17.11 -1.37 5.93
CA HIS A 187 -17.20 -2.83 5.91
C HIS A 187 -15.84 -3.49 5.81
N TYR A 188 -14.90 -2.92 5.04
CA TYR A 188 -13.53 -3.43 4.98
C TYR A 188 -12.86 -3.39 6.35
N HIS A 189 -12.91 -2.25 7.05
CA HIS A 189 -12.29 -2.11 8.37
C HIS A 189 -12.91 -3.03 9.41
N THR A 190 -14.23 -3.01 9.56
CA THR A 190 -14.95 -3.84 10.55
C THR A 190 -14.81 -5.34 10.29
N SER A 191 -14.86 -5.76 9.03
CA SER A 191 -14.65 -7.18 8.69
C SER A 191 -13.20 -7.59 8.87
N THR A 192 -12.23 -6.70 8.61
CA THR A 192 -10.80 -6.99 8.82
C THR A 192 -10.50 -7.15 10.30
N GLU A 193 -11.09 -6.31 11.16
CA GLU A 193 -11.00 -6.44 12.62
C GLU A 193 -11.49 -7.81 13.09
N GLN A 194 -12.63 -8.28 12.58
CA GLN A 194 -13.24 -9.55 12.98
C GLN A 194 -12.52 -10.77 12.43
N CYS A 195 -12.06 -10.71 11.17
CA CYS A 195 -11.61 -11.89 10.42
C CYS A 195 -10.08 -12.01 10.34
N ASN A 196 -9.33 -10.91 10.48
CA ASN A 196 -7.89 -10.87 10.25
C ASN A 196 -7.20 -9.87 11.19
N GLN A 197 -7.09 -10.27 12.45
CA GLN A 197 -6.47 -9.46 13.50
C GLN A 197 -5.05 -8.99 13.14
N ARG A 198 -4.25 -9.82 12.45
CA ARG A 198 -2.88 -9.44 12.07
C ARG A 198 -2.87 -8.25 11.11
N HIS A 199 -3.68 -8.32 10.05
CA HIS A 199 -3.84 -7.22 9.12
C HIS A 199 -4.40 -5.98 9.82
N TYR A 200 -5.43 -6.15 10.66
CA TYR A 200 -6.04 -5.05 11.39
C TYR A 200 -5.03 -4.32 12.30
N THR A 201 -4.20 -5.06 13.03
CA THR A 201 -3.16 -4.50 13.89
C THR A 201 -2.07 -3.77 13.08
N ALA A 202 -1.66 -4.28 11.93
CA ALA A 202 -0.73 -3.56 11.05
C ALA A 202 -1.36 -2.29 10.45
N LEU A 203 -2.63 -2.36 10.05
CA LEU A 203 -3.36 -1.27 9.42
C LEU A 203 -3.63 -0.10 10.39
N THR A 204 -3.88 -0.41 11.67
CA THR A 204 -4.17 0.57 12.72
C THR A 204 -2.93 1.05 13.47
N ASP A 205 -1.73 0.56 13.12
CA ASP A 205 -0.49 1.02 13.72
C ASP A 205 -0.27 2.52 13.40
N PRO A 206 0.03 3.38 14.39
CA PRO A 206 0.26 4.81 14.17
C PRO A 206 1.38 5.12 13.16
N LEU A 207 2.35 4.22 13.01
CA LEU A 207 3.46 4.36 12.08
C LEU A 207 3.18 3.69 10.72
N HIS A 208 2.03 3.04 10.52
CA HIS A 208 1.69 2.32 9.28
C HIS A 208 1.91 3.19 8.04
N ALA A 209 1.28 4.37 8.01
CA ALA A 209 1.39 5.29 6.89
C ALA A 209 2.82 5.81 6.68
N LEU A 210 3.56 6.06 7.77
CA LEU A 210 4.95 6.52 7.70
C LEU A 210 5.86 5.42 7.12
N ARG A 211 5.76 4.19 7.62
CA ARG A 211 6.54 3.04 7.14
C ARG A 211 6.28 2.77 5.67
N GLY A 212 5.02 2.76 5.25
CA GLY A 212 4.64 2.58 3.84
C GLY A 212 5.23 3.66 2.94
N ARG A 213 5.11 4.94 3.34
CA ARG A 213 5.70 6.06 2.58
C ARG A 213 7.22 5.97 2.48
N LEU A 214 7.91 5.78 3.60
CA LEU A 214 9.37 5.67 3.62
C LEU A 214 9.85 4.50 2.77
N PHE A 215 9.23 3.33 2.92
CA PHE A 215 9.57 2.14 2.14
C PHE A 215 9.37 2.35 0.64
N ALA A 216 8.24 2.94 0.24
CA ALA A 216 7.95 3.23 -1.16
C ALA A 216 8.93 4.25 -1.75
N GLN A 217 9.20 5.34 -1.02
CA GLN A 217 10.09 6.41 -1.49
C GLN A 217 11.56 5.99 -1.53
N ALA A 218 12.01 5.16 -0.58
CA ALA A 218 13.37 4.65 -0.56
C ALA A 218 13.62 3.55 -1.62
N GLY A 219 12.57 2.86 -2.06
CA GLY A 219 12.64 1.85 -3.11
C GLY A 219 12.35 2.34 -4.52
N ALA A 220 11.87 3.59 -4.66
CA ALA A 220 11.53 4.20 -5.93
C ALA A 220 12.78 4.63 -6.70
N PRO A 221 12.79 4.50 -8.04
CA PRO A 221 13.87 5.04 -8.87
C PRO A 221 14.01 6.55 -8.66
N TRP A 222 15.24 7.05 -8.57
CA TRP A 222 15.48 8.48 -8.46
C TRP A 222 15.20 9.20 -9.76
N GLU A 223 14.22 10.10 -9.72
CA GLU A 223 13.71 10.86 -10.87
C GLU A 223 14.27 12.30 -10.95
N GLY A 224 15.45 12.54 -10.38
CA GLY A 224 16.06 13.88 -10.38
C GLY A 224 15.50 14.81 -9.30
N GLU A 225 14.76 14.27 -8.33
CA GLU A 225 14.24 15.00 -7.18
C GLU A 225 14.43 14.19 -5.90
N THR A 226 14.70 14.89 -4.79
CA THR A 226 15.03 14.28 -3.49
C THR A 226 14.04 14.68 -2.39
N LEU A 227 13.07 15.53 -2.72
CA LEU A 227 12.19 16.17 -1.73
C LEU A 227 11.29 15.16 -1.01
N GLU A 228 10.71 14.19 -1.72
CA GLU A 228 9.70 13.29 -1.16
C GLU A 228 10.27 12.44 -0.01
N LEU A 229 11.40 11.74 -0.24
CA LEU A 229 12.08 10.98 0.81
C LEU A 229 12.59 11.88 1.93
N LYS A 230 13.15 13.05 1.58
CA LYS A 230 13.67 14.00 2.58
C LYS A 230 12.59 14.46 3.55
N LEU A 231 11.39 14.78 3.06
CA LEU A 231 10.28 15.24 3.89
C LEU A 231 9.74 14.14 4.80
N SER A 232 9.79 12.88 4.38
CA SER A 232 9.35 11.76 5.22
C SER A 232 10.35 11.41 6.33
N LEU A 233 11.61 11.87 6.23
CA LEU A 233 12.67 11.61 7.20
C LEU A 233 12.78 12.68 8.31
N ILE A 234 12.03 13.78 8.22
CA ILE A 234 12.02 14.91 9.17
C ILE A 234 10.72 14.89 9.96
#